data_AF-A0A9J7ERH7-F1
#
_entry.id   AF-A0A9J7ERH7-F1
#
_cell.length_a   1.000
_cell.length_b   1.000
_cell.length_c   1.000
_cell.angle_alpha   90.00
_cell.angle_beta   90.00
_cell.angle_gamma   90.00
#
_symmetry.space_group_name_H-M   'P 1'
#
loop_
_entity.id
_entity.type
_entity.pdbx_description
1 polymer ?
#
loop_
_entity_poly.entity_id
_entity_poly.type
_entity_poly.pdbx_seq_one_letter_code
_entity_poly.pdbx_strand_id
1 'polypeptide(L)'
;MKKFAPKEATIDHSKIDEKLLRIQMAICSHVLYSRPPVPLEYILMYLKGDYVPFSLPMFNALLSNLPLPLCMNFVENLLNKPVSVQKHGIRLAFQCFDTQNFNTVILRAWKKTKNVSLRVVIFDALYNKITMLTSDQEALFNTLKSIILTLRHDDDDEIFNLITSCKLPEHFSIESIEVAWKVVSQFPSRLTNLNRMYGLISCITNNVQKIHQDFVYEIVDTFIASELKPNAKEKLSLEAISLIESKWRLTTYFILYLNDDDLEKKIELTKIILMKCFMPLKEVSVENKHSFIQTGMKFISQLENASYNQTRSYFVNINSLMQSVIQTLEAVFTMEEIYLQIWELQLGIVARKAINKLAHENTVHVFAKEIGNLVKEQVDKGLFFYSFMLRIHSLLHQKMTNVTNTLRHQNVDDFCVKLCRELLLFEMIEIYWLVLYLLPIYSSDVTFQVDRNDYVYITNTLNNFNNKEIRFYMFNKFAGPGQDLILN
;
A
#
# COMPACT_ATOMS: atom_id res chain seq x y z
N MET A 1 53.48 20.86 12.65
CA MET A 1 52.33 20.44 11.80
C MET A 1 52.16 21.27 10.53
N LYS A 2 52.12 22.61 10.56
CA LYS A 2 51.87 23.46 9.37
C LYS A 2 52.71 23.11 8.13
N LYS A 3 54.00 22.81 8.31
CA LYS A 3 54.94 22.48 7.22
C LYS A 3 54.59 21.21 6.43
N PHE A 4 53.84 20.29 7.03
CA PHE A 4 53.47 19.00 6.44
C PHE A 4 52.00 18.95 6.01
N ALA A 5 51.25 20.04 6.20
CA ALA A 5 49.84 20.08 5.81
C ALA A 5 49.73 19.74 4.32
N PRO A 6 48.79 18.87 3.91
CA PRO A 6 48.65 18.56 2.50
C PRO A 6 48.35 19.85 1.74
N LYS A 7 48.78 19.97 0.49
CA LYS A 7 48.48 21.14 -0.36
C LYS A 7 47.22 20.90 -1.18
N GLU A 8 47.18 19.75 -1.85
CA GLU A 8 46.04 19.28 -2.63
C GLU A 8 45.05 18.44 -1.81
N ALA A 9 43.84 18.28 -2.32
CA ALA A 9 42.81 17.42 -1.72
C ALA A 9 42.98 15.95 -2.13
N THR A 10 43.46 15.69 -3.35
CA THR A 10 43.66 14.35 -3.90
C THR A 10 45.10 13.89 -3.67
N ILE A 11 45.29 12.60 -3.36
CA ILE A 11 46.61 11.99 -3.26
C ILE A 11 47.06 11.51 -4.64
N ASP A 12 48.08 12.16 -5.22
CA ASP A 12 48.74 11.63 -6.41
C ASP A 12 49.76 10.56 -5.99
N HIS A 13 49.30 9.30 -5.97
CA HIS A 13 50.12 8.15 -5.59
C HIS A 13 51.36 7.96 -6.48
N SER A 14 51.41 8.56 -7.67
CA SER A 14 52.56 8.47 -8.57
C SER A 14 53.67 9.49 -8.28
N LYS A 15 53.35 10.57 -7.57
CA LYS A 15 54.27 11.71 -7.34
C LYS A 15 54.50 12.06 -5.88
N ILE A 16 53.67 11.57 -4.97
CA ILE A 16 53.78 11.91 -3.56
C ILE A 16 55.00 11.21 -2.92
N ASP A 17 55.78 11.94 -2.14
CA ASP A 17 56.80 11.35 -1.28
C ASP A 17 56.13 10.46 -0.23
N GLU A 18 56.44 9.17 -0.25
CA GLU A 18 55.87 8.18 0.65
C GLU A 18 56.11 8.54 2.12
N LYS A 19 57.27 9.10 2.45
CA LYS A 19 57.60 9.52 3.82
C LYS A 19 56.70 10.68 4.25
N LEU A 20 56.46 11.64 3.36
CA LEU A 20 55.56 12.75 3.62
C LEU A 20 54.12 12.27 3.82
N LEU A 21 53.62 11.35 2.98
CA LEU A 21 52.28 10.79 3.12
C LEU A 21 52.13 10.05 4.46
N ARG A 22 53.10 9.22 4.85
CA ARG A 22 53.09 8.53 6.15
C ARG A 22 53.07 9.52 7.31
N ILE A 23 53.82 10.62 7.24
CA ILE A 23 53.78 11.69 8.25
C ILE A 23 52.38 12.32 8.30
N GLN A 24 51.77 12.62 7.16
CA GLN A 24 50.43 13.19 7.09
C GLN A 24 49.37 12.26 7.68
N MET A 25 49.41 10.98 7.32
CA MET A 25 48.53 9.94 7.88
C MET A 25 48.71 9.83 9.40
N ALA A 26 49.96 9.75 9.88
CA ALA A 26 50.25 9.65 11.31
C ALA A 26 49.73 10.87 12.07
N ILE A 27 49.85 12.08 11.52
CA ILE A 27 49.27 13.29 12.08
C ILE A 27 47.75 13.17 12.14
N CYS A 28 47.07 12.85 11.04
CA CYS A 28 45.61 12.72 11.00
C CYS A 28 45.07 11.74 12.06
N SER A 29 45.74 10.59 12.25
CA SER A 29 45.27 9.54 13.14
C SER A 29 45.62 9.77 14.62
N HIS A 30 46.70 10.52 14.92
CA HIS A 30 47.22 10.61 16.30
C HIS A 30 47.29 12.04 16.87
N VAL A 31 46.87 13.06 16.14
CA VAL A 31 46.96 14.47 16.57
C VAL A 31 46.34 14.73 17.96
N LEU A 32 45.34 13.98 18.37
CA LEU A 32 44.67 14.15 19.67
C LEU A 32 45.45 13.66 20.88
N TYR A 33 46.45 12.81 20.66
CA TYR A 33 47.36 12.36 21.73
C TYR A 33 48.46 13.38 22.02
N SER A 34 48.55 14.45 21.23
CA SER A 34 49.50 15.53 21.47
C SER A 34 49.27 16.20 22.83
N ARG A 35 50.37 16.53 23.51
CA ARG A 35 50.39 17.32 24.74
C ARG A 35 51.46 18.42 24.56
N PRO A 36 51.09 19.71 24.58
CA PRO A 36 49.74 20.26 24.76
C PRO A 36 48.79 19.96 23.59
N PRO A 37 47.46 20.06 23.77
CA PRO A 37 46.49 19.84 22.70
C PRO A 37 46.74 20.74 21.49
N VAL A 38 46.68 20.15 20.29
CA VAL A 38 46.87 20.90 19.04
C VAL A 38 45.67 21.82 18.76
N PRO A 39 45.90 23.11 18.44
CA PRO A 39 44.82 24.02 18.06
C PRO A 39 44.01 23.52 16.85
N LEU A 40 42.69 23.69 16.91
CA LEU A 40 41.73 23.20 15.90
C LEU A 40 42.03 23.73 14.49
N GLU A 41 42.59 24.94 14.36
CA GLU A 41 43.03 25.51 13.09
C GLU A 41 44.03 24.64 12.34
N TYR A 42 44.97 23.98 13.05
CA TYR A 42 45.95 23.09 12.44
C TYR A 42 45.34 21.75 12.07
N ILE A 43 44.37 21.28 12.85
CA ILE A 43 43.60 20.07 12.54
C ILE A 43 42.81 20.26 11.24
N LEU A 44 42.14 21.41 11.08
CA LEU A 44 41.35 21.74 9.90
C LEU A 44 42.17 21.72 8.59
N MET A 45 43.50 21.91 8.66
CA MET A 45 44.39 21.85 7.49
C MET A 45 44.50 20.43 6.90
N TYR A 46 44.22 19.39 7.68
CA TYR A 46 44.35 17.98 7.28
C TYR A 46 43.01 17.36 6.88
N LEU A 47 41.89 18.04 7.17
CA LEU A 47 40.53 17.61 6.82
C LEU A 47 40.18 17.98 5.37
N LYS A 48 40.79 17.30 4.40
CA LYS A 48 40.51 17.52 2.97
C LYS A 48 40.70 16.27 2.11
N GLY A 49 39.79 16.11 1.14
CA GLY A 49 39.80 15.06 0.12
C GLY A 49 40.15 13.67 0.66
N ASP A 50 41.17 13.05 0.08
CA ASP A 50 41.55 11.65 0.35
C ASP A 50 42.21 11.46 1.73
N TYR A 51 42.50 12.55 2.45
CA TYR A 51 43.09 12.50 3.79
C TYR A 51 42.04 12.37 4.91
N VAL A 52 40.75 12.56 4.59
CA VAL A 52 39.64 12.51 5.56
C VAL A 52 39.51 11.15 6.23
N PRO A 53 39.61 9.99 5.54
CA PRO A 53 39.52 8.67 6.19
C PRO A 53 40.56 8.47 7.31
N PHE A 54 41.76 9.02 7.17
CA PHE A 54 42.80 8.93 8.21
C PHE A 54 42.48 9.77 9.46
N SER A 55 41.58 10.73 9.33
CA SER A 55 41.15 11.65 10.40
C SER A 55 39.90 11.14 11.15
N LEU A 56 39.34 9.98 10.80
CA LEU A 56 38.16 9.43 11.47
C LEU A 56 38.34 9.20 12.98
N PRO A 57 39.47 8.62 13.46
CA PRO A 57 39.69 8.46 14.90
C PRO A 57 39.65 9.79 15.65
N MET A 58 40.11 10.85 14.98
CA MET A 58 40.12 12.19 15.55
C MET A 58 38.71 12.75 15.74
N PHE A 59 37.81 12.57 14.78
CA PHE A 59 36.43 13.04 14.95
C PHE A 59 35.75 12.43 16.20
N ASN A 60 35.94 11.13 16.42
CA ASN A 60 35.34 10.44 17.56
C ASN A 60 35.89 10.93 18.91
N ALA A 61 37.20 11.18 19.01
CA ALA A 61 37.80 11.60 20.27
C ALA A 61 37.69 13.12 20.54
N LEU A 62 37.43 13.94 19.53
CA LEU A 62 37.06 15.35 19.71
C LEU A 62 35.70 15.51 20.43
N LEU A 63 34.76 14.57 20.21
CA LEU A 63 33.45 14.55 20.89
C LEU A 63 33.57 14.52 22.41
N SER A 64 34.53 13.78 22.94
CA SER A 64 34.67 13.53 24.38
C SER A 64 35.45 14.62 25.12
N ASN A 65 36.15 15.51 24.40
CA ASN A 65 37.19 16.37 25.00
C ASN A 65 37.08 17.86 24.66
N LEU A 66 36.19 18.28 23.74
CA LEU A 66 36.03 19.69 23.38
C LEU A 66 34.93 20.36 24.21
N PRO A 67 35.19 21.55 24.81
CA PRO A 67 34.13 22.42 25.33
C PRO A 67 33.11 22.77 24.24
N LEU A 68 31.83 22.82 24.60
CA LEU A 68 30.71 23.04 23.67
C LEU A 68 30.90 24.25 22.73
N PRO A 69 31.34 25.44 23.18
CA PRO A 69 31.54 26.59 22.27
C PRO A 69 32.60 26.34 21.19
N LEU A 70 33.68 25.62 21.54
CA LEU A 70 34.72 25.25 20.59
C LEU A 70 34.24 24.17 19.62
N CYS A 71 33.43 23.22 20.11
CA CYS A 71 32.79 22.23 19.27
C CYS A 71 31.82 22.87 18.25
N MET A 72 31.05 23.87 18.65
CA MET A 72 30.16 24.63 17.76
C MET A 72 30.91 25.30 16.63
N ASN A 73 31.94 26.09 16.96
CA ASN A 73 32.78 26.74 15.96
C ASN A 73 33.48 25.71 15.05
N PHE A 74 33.91 24.58 15.60
CA PHE A 74 34.50 23.52 14.81
C PHE A 74 33.51 22.93 13.79
N VAL A 75 32.31 22.55 14.23
CA VAL A 75 31.25 22.03 13.34
C VAL A 75 30.89 23.04 12.26
N GLU A 76 30.70 24.32 12.60
CA GLU A 76 30.40 25.36 11.61
C GLU A 76 31.51 25.48 10.54
N ASN A 77 32.78 25.36 10.95
CA ASN A 77 33.90 25.32 10.01
C ASN A 77 33.84 24.09 9.10
N LEU A 78 33.48 22.91 9.62
CA LEU A 78 33.33 21.68 8.83
C LEU A 78 32.19 21.78 7.82
N LEU A 79 31.07 22.41 8.18
CA LEU A 79 29.92 22.60 7.29
C LEU A 79 30.23 23.51 6.09
N ASN A 80 31.37 24.21 6.09
CA ASN A 80 31.85 25.02 4.96
C ASN A 80 32.95 24.31 4.12
N LYS A 81 33.30 23.06 4.43
CA LYS A 81 34.34 22.27 3.73
C LYS A 81 33.74 21.41 2.59
N PRO A 82 34.52 20.61 1.84
CA PRO A 82 33.96 19.68 0.85
C PRO A 82 33.01 18.64 1.46
N VAL A 83 32.14 18.05 0.63
CA VAL A 83 31.03 17.16 1.03
C VAL A 83 31.44 16.04 1.99
N SER A 84 32.57 15.38 1.76
CA SER A 84 33.07 14.30 2.63
C SER A 84 33.30 14.79 4.08
N VAL A 85 33.84 15.99 4.25
CA VAL A 85 34.08 16.62 5.56
C VAL A 85 32.78 17.13 6.17
N GLN A 86 31.88 17.71 5.37
CA GLN A 86 30.58 18.18 5.85
C GLN A 86 29.76 17.05 6.47
N LYS A 87 29.78 15.84 5.88
CA LYS A 87 29.12 14.65 6.44
C LYS A 87 29.59 14.35 7.87
N HIS A 88 30.89 14.47 8.14
CA HIS A 88 31.42 14.30 9.49
C HIS A 88 31.02 15.46 10.41
N GLY A 89 31.05 16.71 9.93
CA GLY A 89 30.55 17.85 10.68
C GLY A 89 29.09 17.70 11.11
N ILE A 90 28.22 17.21 10.22
CA ILE A 90 26.83 16.89 10.53
C ILE A 90 26.76 15.83 11.63
N ARG A 91 27.45 14.68 11.46
CA ARG A 91 27.47 13.60 12.46
C ARG A 91 27.94 14.07 13.85
N LEU A 92 28.96 14.93 13.91
CA LEU A 92 29.42 15.54 15.16
C LEU A 92 28.34 16.44 15.79
N ALA A 93 27.65 17.26 14.98
CA ALA A 93 26.56 18.11 15.46
C ALA A 93 25.46 17.28 16.14
N PHE A 94 25.13 16.13 15.55
CA PHE A 94 24.15 15.19 16.10
C PHE A 94 24.53 14.63 17.48
N GLN A 95 25.83 14.43 17.72
CA GLN A 95 26.37 13.84 18.93
C GLN A 95 26.64 14.85 20.04
N CYS A 96 27.03 16.09 19.70
CA CYS A 96 27.47 17.09 20.69
C CYS A 96 26.44 18.15 21.06
N PHE A 97 25.46 18.44 20.22
CA PHE A 97 24.56 19.57 20.46
C PHE A 97 23.26 19.14 21.14
N ASP A 98 22.83 19.97 22.09
CA ASP A 98 21.45 19.97 22.57
C ASP A 98 20.47 20.27 21.43
N THR A 99 19.19 20.01 21.65
CA THR A 99 18.15 20.13 20.62
C THR A 99 18.06 21.53 20.00
N GLN A 100 18.21 22.59 20.79
CA GLN A 100 18.07 23.98 20.31
C GLN A 100 19.20 24.38 19.36
N ASN A 101 20.45 24.14 19.79
CA ASN A 101 21.63 24.46 19.00
C ASN A 101 21.71 23.57 17.76
N PHE A 102 21.37 22.30 17.93
CA PHE A 102 21.27 21.33 16.85
C PHE A 102 20.30 21.78 15.76
N ASN A 103 19.06 22.15 16.11
CA ASN A 103 18.05 22.60 15.15
C ASN A 103 18.52 23.81 14.35
N THR A 104 19.17 24.77 15.01
CA THR A 104 19.69 25.99 14.38
C THR A 104 20.76 25.66 13.33
N VAL A 105 21.72 24.81 13.69
CA VAL A 105 22.83 24.43 12.82
C VAL A 105 22.36 23.58 11.65
N ILE A 106 21.51 22.58 11.90
CA ILE A 106 21.02 21.68 10.86
C ILE A 106 20.09 22.36 9.87
N LEU A 107 19.17 23.21 10.31
CA LEU A 107 18.32 23.96 9.39
C LEU A 107 19.15 24.90 8.51
N ARG A 108 20.20 25.52 9.06
CA ARG A 108 21.12 26.35 8.28
C ARG A 108 21.88 25.52 7.25
N ALA A 109 22.39 24.34 7.64
CA ALA A 109 23.08 23.43 6.75
C ALA A 109 22.17 22.95 5.61
N TRP A 110 20.94 22.53 5.94
CA TRP A 110 19.92 22.07 5.00
C TRP A 110 19.57 23.14 3.96
N LYS A 111 19.29 24.37 4.41
CA LYS A 111 18.95 25.50 3.53
C LYS A 111 20.09 25.90 2.60
N LYS A 112 21.34 25.76 3.05
CA LYS A 112 22.53 26.14 2.28
C LYS A 112 22.93 25.09 1.25
N THR A 113 22.73 23.81 1.55
CA THR A 113 23.25 22.72 0.70
C THR A 113 22.31 22.40 -0.47
N LYS A 114 22.89 22.34 -1.68
CA LYS A 114 22.24 21.79 -2.88
C LYS A 114 22.62 20.33 -3.15
N ASN A 115 23.59 19.80 -2.40
CA ASN A 115 24.13 18.47 -2.63
C ASN A 115 23.15 17.41 -2.09
N VAL A 116 22.66 16.56 -2.99
CA VAL A 116 21.69 15.51 -2.69
C VAL A 116 22.19 14.57 -1.58
N SER A 117 23.44 14.12 -1.65
CA SER A 117 24.01 13.21 -0.64
C SER A 117 24.12 13.82 0.76
N LEU A 118 24.36 15.14 0.87
CA LEU A 118 24.34 15.81 2.17
C LEU A 118 22.93 15.96 2.72
N ARG A 119 21.95 16.22 1.87
CA ARG A 119 20.55 16.28 2.27
C ARG A 119 20.09 14.95 2.82
N VAL A 120 20.44 13.84 2.17
CA VAL A 120 20.19 12.48 2.69
C VAL A 120 20.79 12.31 4.09
N VAL A 121 22.08 12.63 4.26
CA VAL A 121 22.76 12.47 5.56
C VAL A 121 22.12 13.33 6.67
N ILE A 122 21.68 14.54 6.35
CA ILE A 122 20.97 15.40 7.31
C ILE A 122 19.62 14.78 7.69
N PHE A 123 18.85 14.35 6.68
CA PHE A 123 17.51 13.80 6.87
C PHE A 123 17.54 12.50 7.66
N ASP A 124 18.36 11.54 7.24
CA ASP A 124 18.53 10.23 7.89
C ASP A 124 18.97 10.38 9.35
N ALA A 125 19.98 11.21 9.61
CA ALA A 125 20.44 11.42 10.97
C ALA A 125 19.36 12.09 11.86
N LEU A 126 18.56 13.02 11.31
CA LEU A 126 17.45 13.66 12.03
C LEU A 126 16.35 12.65 12.35
N TYR A 127 15.96 11.89 11.34
CA TYR A 127 14.95 10.85 11.45
C TYR A 127 15.35 9.82 12.51
N ASN A 128 16.58 9.30 12.44
CA ASN A 128 17.10 8.33 13.40
C ASN A 128 17.20 8.91 14.82
N LYS A 129 17.61 10.17 14.98
CA LYS A 129 17.67 10.81 16.31
C LYS A 129 16.27 10.93 16.95
N ILE A 130 15.23 11.24 16.16
CA ILE A 130 13.84 11.27 16.66
C ILE A 130 13.41 9.86 17.10
N THR A 131 13.75 8.82 16.33
CA THR A 131 13.38 7.44 16.69
C THR A 131 14.07 6.92 17.95
N MET A 132 15.26 7.42 18.28
CA MET A 132 16.08 6.92 19.39
C MET A 132 15.86 7.67 20.72
N LEU A 133 15.53 8.97 20.68
CA LEU A 133 15.35 9.78 21.88
C LEU A 133 13.91 9.76 22.36
N THR A 134 13.69 9.87 23.68
CA THR A 134 12.35 10.06 24.27
C THR A 134 12.11 11.50 24.71
N SER A 135 13.17 12.23 25.07
CA SER A 135 13.13 13.66 25.38
C SER A 135 13.30 14.51 24.11
N ASP A 136 12.65 15.68 24.07
CA ASP A 136 12.74 16.68 22.99
C ASP A 136 12.32 16.22 21.57
N GLN A 137 11.66 15.06 21.44
CA GLN A 137 11.23 14.54 20.13
C GLN A 137 10.39 15.56 19.35
N GLU A 138 9.51 16.29 20.03
CA GLU A 138 8.64 17.32 19.46
C GLU A 138 9.42 18.43 18.74
N ALA A 139 10.47 18.94 19.39
CA ALA A 139 11.28 20.04 18.83
C ALA A 139 12.11 19.55 17.64
N LEU A 140 12.60 18.32 17.68
CA LEU A 140 13.31 17.69 16.56
C LEU A 140 12.35 17.39 15.39
N PHE A 141 11.13 16.93 15.70
CA PHE A 141 10.10 16.66 14.70
C PHE A 141 9.64 17.93 13.99
N ASN A 142 9.46 19.04 14.71
CA ASN A 142 9.16 20.35 14.09
C ASN A 142 10.26 20.80 13.10
N THR A 143 11.51 20.45 13.39
CA THR A 143 12.63 20.66 12.47
C THR A 143 12.54 19.75 11.25
N LEU A 144 12.21 18.47 11.45
CA LEU A 144 11.99 17.52 10.36
C LEU A 144 10.84 17.98 9.45
N LYS A 145 9.72 18.43 10.02
CA LYS A 145 8.58 18.99 9.29
C LYS A 145 8.99 20.17 8.41
N SER A 146 9.78 21.10 8.95
CA SER A 146 10.32 22.24 8.19
C SER A 146 11.22 21.80 7.03
N ILE A 147 11.96 20.71 7.22
CA ILE A 147 12.79 20.08 6.18
C ILE A 147 11.92 19.42 5.10
N ILE A 148 10.90 18.65 5.49
CA ILE A 148 9.96 17.98 4.57
C ILE A 148 9.26 19.02 3.67
N LEU A 149 8.84 20.16 4.24
CA LEU A 149 8.23 21.27 3.50
C LEU A 149 9.13 21.90 2.41
N THR A 150 10.42 21.60 2.42
CA THR A 150 11.42 22.13 1.48
C THR A 150 12.12 21.02 0.69
N LEU A 151 11.49 19.84 0.61
CA LEU A 151 11.93 18.76 -0.29
C LEU A 151 11.84 19.21 -1.74
N ARG A 152 12.74 18.66 -2.55
CA ARG A 152 12.86 18.96 -3.97
C ARG A 152 12.69 17.70 -4.78
N HIS A 153 12.24 17.86 -6.03
CA HIS A 153 12.05 16.75 -6.96
C HIS A 153 13.35 16.05 -7.36
N ASP A 154 14.51 16.66 -7.12
CA ASP A 154 15.85 16.11 -7.38
C ASP A 154 16.52 15.54 -6.11
N ASP A 155 15.83 15.53 -4.97
CA ASP A 155 16.32 14.86 -3.76
C ASP A 155 16.33 13.33 -3.94
N ASP A 156 17.10 12.64 -3.10
CA ASP A 156 17.32 11.19 -3.20
C ASP A 156 16.09 10.38 -2.76
N ASP A 157 15.89 9.20 -3.36
CA ASP A 157 14.80 8.29 -3.00
C ASP A 157 14.91 7.77 -1.56
N GLU A 158 16.11 7.71 -0.98
CA GLU A 158 16.31 7.31 0.41
C GLU A 158 15.52 8.18 1.40
N ILE A 159 15.38 9.49 1.13
CA ILE A 159 14.58 10.40 1.96
C ILE A 159 13.10 10.01 1.95
N PHE A 160 12.56 9.74 0.75
CA PHE A 160 11.15 9.37 0.60
C PHE A 160 10.88 7.99 1.20
N ASN A 161 11.82 7.06 1.04
CA ASN A 161 11.75 5.73 1.65
C ASN A 161 11.69 5.81 3.19
N LEU A 162 12.48 6.71 3.80
CA LEU A 162 12.42 6.95 5.25
C LEU A 162 11.03 7.48 5.68
N ILE A 163 10.47 8.44 4.95
CA ILE A 163 9.12 8.97 5.22
C ILE A 163 8.08 7.84 5.15
N THR A 164 8.11 7.03 4.09
CA THR A 164 7.14 5.93 3.90
C THR A 164 7.39 4.71 4.78
N SER A 165 8.53 4.64 5.48
CA SER A 165 8.87 3.50 6.34
C SER A 165 8.07 3.45 7.64
N CYS A 166 7.42 4.55 8.03
CA CYS A 166 6.64 4.67 9.27
C CYS A 166 7.39 4.22 10.54
N LYS A 167 8.70 4.41 10.60
CA LYS A 167 9.54 4.05 11.76
C LYS A 167 9.49 5.11 12.87
N LEU A 168 8.96 6.31 12.61
CA LEU A 168 8.72 7.32 13.65
C LEU A 168 7.59 6.87 14.59
N PRO A 169 7.53 7.40 15.83
CA PRO A 169 6.33 7.31 16.66
C PRO A 169 5.07 7.64 15.88
N GLU A 170 3.96 6.95 16.17
CA GLU A 170 2.77 6.92 15.31
C GLU A 170 2.24 8.31 14.92
N HIS A 171 2.08 9.22 15.88
CA HIS A 171 1.60 10.59 15.63
C HIS A 171 2.54 11.38 14.69
N PHE A 172 3.85 11.23 14.87
CA PHE A 172 4.85 11.84 13.98
C PHE A 172 4.89 11.19 12.59
N SER A 173 4.71 9.87 12.50
CA SER A 173 4.63 9.17 11.22
C SER A 173 3.46 9.71 10.39
N ILE A 174 2.27 9.81 10.97
CA ILE A 174 1.06 10.32 10.30
C ILE A 174 1.28 11.75 9.81
N GLU A 175 1.71 12.65 10.70
CA GLU A 175 1.92 14.05 10.34
C GLU A 175 3.03 14.21 9.28
N SER A 176 4.09 13.39 9.34
CA SER A 176 5.17 13.43 8.34
C SER A 176 4.67 13.08 6.93
N ILE A 177 3.76 12.11 6.81
CA ILE A 177 3.18 11.69 5.54
C ILE A 177 2.28 12.80 4.98
N GLU A 178 1.45 13.42 5.83
CA GLU A 178 0.57 14.52 5.42
C GLU A 178 1.37 15.71 4.88
N VAL A 179 2.44 16.08 5.59
CA VAL A 179 3.33 17.18 5.19
C VAL A 179 4.10 16.82 3.92
N ALA A 180 4.57 15.58 3.79
CA ALA A 180 5.27 15.13 2.60
C ALA A 180 4.37 15.15 1.37
N TRP A 181 3.11 14.72 1.49
CA TRP A 181 2.16 14.76 0.38
C TRP A 181 1.92 16.18 -0.15
N LYS A 182 1.81 17.19 0.73
CA LYS A 182 1.63 18.60 0.33
C LYS A 182 2.74 19.10 -0.59
N VAL A 183 3.95 18.56 -0.45
CA VAL A 183 5.11 18.92 -1.29
C VAL A 183 5.21 18.01 -2.52
N VAL A 184 5.20 16.70 -2.30
CA VAL A 184 5.46 15.71 -3.37
C VAL A 184 4.36 15.72 -4.43
N SER A 185 3.10 16.01 -4.07
CA SER A 185 1.99 16.14 -5.02
C SER A 185 2.20 17.27 -6.04
N GLN A 186 3.09 18.23 -5.77
CA GLN A 186 3.40 19.36 -6.65
C GLN A 186 4.62 19.09 -7.55
N PHE A 187 5.29 17.93 -7.39
CA PHE A 187 6.44 17.60 -8.22
C PHE A 187 6.05 17.36 -9.68
N PRO A 188 6.95 17.66 -10.64
CA PRO A 188 6.69 17.40 -12.04
C PRO A 188 6.50 15.90 -12.30
N SER A 189 5.60 15.55 -13.23
CA SER A 189 5.25 14.18 -13.64
C SER A 189 6.39 13.44 -14.35
N ARG A 190 7.47 13.18 -13.61
CA ARG A 190 8.61 12.35 -14.02
C ARG A 190 8.50 10.99 -13.34
N LEU A 191 9.05 9.96 -13.98
CA LEU A 191 9.05 8.58 -13.50
C LEU A 191 9.32 8.46 -11.98
N THR A 192 10.44 9.01 -11.51
CA THR A 192 10.84 8.96 -10.09
C THR A 192 9.83 9.64 -9.17
N ASN A 193 9.27 10.78 -9.58
CA ASN A 193 8.29 11.52 -8.78
C ASN A 193 6.93 10.81 -8.72
N LEU A 194 6.50 10.17 -9.81
CA LEU A 194 5.29 9.35 -9.82
C LEU A 194 5.42 8.17 -8.85
N ASN A 195 6.58 7.51 -8.81
CA ASN A 195 6.86 6.45 -7.85
C ASN A 195 6.85 6.95 -6.39
N ARG A 196 7.37 8.15 -6.13
CA ARG A 196 7.30 8.79 -4.80
C ARG A 196 5.87 9.12 -4.39
N MET A 197 5.07 9.69 -5.29
CA MET A 197 3.65 9.93 -5.06
C MET A 197 2.91 8.61 -4.79
N TYR A 198 3.20 7.57 -5.56
CA TYR A 198 2.63 6.23 -5.37
C TYR A 198 2.97 5.67 -3.99
N GLY A 199 4.24 5.73 -3.58
CA GLY A 199 4.68 5.27 -2.25
C GLY A 199 3.95 6.00 -1.11
N LEU A 200 3.77 7.32 -1.23
CA LEU A 200 3.01 8.09 -0.25
C LEU A 200 1.52 7.72 -0.25
N ILE A 201 0.87 7.59 -1.40
CA ILE A 201 -0.56 7.21 -1.47
C ILE A 201 -0.78 5.79 -0.92
N SER A 202 0.12 4.86 -1.20
CA SER A 202 0.08 3.52 -0.63
C SER A 202 0.21 3.57 0.90
N CYS A 203 1.13 4.38 1.41
CA CYS A 203 1.30 4.59 2.84
C CYS A 203 0.06 5.21 3.50
N ILE A 204 -0.54 6.24 2.87
CA ILE A 204 -1.81 6.85 3.31
C ILE A 204 -2.92 5.81 3.33
N THR A 205 -3.05 5.00 2.28
CA THR A 205 -4.07 3.96 2.17
C THR A 205 -3.97 2.93 3.31
N ASN A 206 -2.75 2.50 3.64
CA ASN A 206 -2.50 1.53 4.70
C ASN A 206 -2.77 2.11 6.11
N ASN A 207 -2.79 3.43 6.25
CA ASN A 207 -2.98 4.13 7.53
C ASN A 207 -4.26 4.99 7.54
N VAL A 208 -5.19 4.78 6.60
CA VAL A 208 -6.34 5.67 6.38
C VAL A 208 -7.21 5.88 7.62
N GLN A 209 -7.32 4.89 8.51
CA GLN A 209 -8.06 4.97 9.77
C GLN A 209 -7.45 5.97 10.78
N LYS A 210 -6.16 6.25 10.64
CA LYS A 210 -5.36 7.01 11.61
C LYS A 210 -5.08 8.44 11.12
N ILE A 211 -5.23 8.67 9.83
CA ILE A 211 -5.00 9.97 9.17
C ILE A 211 -6.25 10.83 9.31
N HIS A 212 -6.08 12.15 9.39
CA HIS A 212 -7.19 13.08 9.46
C HIS A 212 -8.10 12.93 8.23
N GLN A 213 -9.40 12.69 8.46
CA GLN A 213 -10.37 12.42 7.39
C GLN A 213 -10.47 13.57 6.39
N ASP A 214 -10.42 14.82 6.86
CA ASP A 214 -10.47 16.01 6.00
C ASP A 214 -9.30 16.07 5.01
N PHE A 215 -8.10 15.66 5.46
CA PHE A 215 -6.93 15.59 4.60
C PHE A 215 -7.08 14.52 3.52
N VAL A 216 -7.57 13.32 3.87
CA VAL A 216 -7.79 12.26 2.86
C VAL A 216 -8.91 12.67 1.89
N TYR A 217 -9.96 13.33 2.39
CA TYR A 217 -11.04 13.85 1.58
C TYR A 217 -10.53 14.84 0.53
N GLU A 218 -9.65 15.78 0.89
CA GLU A 218 -9.04 16.73 -0.06
C GLU A 218 -8.31 16.01 -1.21
N ILE A 219 -7.56 14.94 -0.91
CA ILE A 219 -6.86 14.13 -1.91
C ILE A 219 -7.86 13.45 -2.84
N VAL A 220 -8.88 12.82 -2.27
CA VAL A 220 -9.91 12.08 -3.01
C VAL A 220 -10.72 13.01 -3.91
N ASP A 221 -11.17 14.15 -3.39
CA ASP A 221 -11.96 15.14 -4.13
C ASP A 221 -11.14 15.73 -5.30
N THR A 222 -9.88 16.14 -5.03
CA THR A 222 -8.97 16.62 -6.07
C THR A 222 -8.73 15.55 -7.14
N PHE A 223 -8.54 14.30 -6.74
CA PHE A 223 -8.35 13.19 -7.66
C PHE A 223 -9.58 12.96 -8.54
N ILE A 224 -10.77 12.81 -7.95
CA ILE A 224 -12.03 12.60 -8.68
C ILE A 224 -12.28 13.75 -9.66
N ALA A 225 -12.05 15.00 -9.24
CA ALA A 225 -12.21 16.17 -10.09
C ALA A 225 -11.21 16.21 -11.26
N SER A 226 -10.02 15.63 -11.10
CA SER A 226 -9.00 15.57 -12.15
C SER A 226 -9.21 14.41 -13.12
N GLU A 227 -9.50 13.22 -12.60
CA GLU A 227 -9.64 11.99 -13.38
C GLU A 227 -10.90 12.02 -14.24
N LEU A 228 -11.97 12.63 -13.72
CA LEU A 228 -13.26 12.64 -14.41
C LEU A 228 -13.43 13.78 -15.45
N LYS A 229 -12.33 14.33 -15.96
CA LYS A 229 -12.35 15.39 -16.98
C LYS A 229 -12.48 14.82 -18.41
N PRO A 230 -13.31 15.43 -19.29
CA PRO A 230 -13.60 14.92 -20.65
C PRO A 230 -12.40 14.71 -21.59
N ASN A 231 -11.23 15.32 -21.30
CA ASN A 231 -10.12 15.45 -22.26
C ASN A 231 -8.84 14.71 -21.83
N ALA A 232 -8.90 13.78 -20.86
CA ALA A 232 -7.72 13.11 -20.30
C ALA A 232 -7.14 11.96 -21.16
N LYS A 233 -7.26 12.04 -22.50
CA LYS A 233 -6.74 11.02 -23.43
C LYS A 233 -5.28 11.29 -23.84
N GLU A 234 -4.41 11.49 -22.87
CA GLU A 234 -2.97 11.37 -23.11
C GLU A 234 -2.52 9.93 -22.88
N LYS A 235 -1.54 9.47 -23.66
CA LYS A 235 -0.92 8.15 -23.46
C LYS A 235 -0.19 8.18 -22.11
N LEU A 236 -0.82 7.61 -21.09
CA LEU A 236 -0.27 7.55 -19.73
C LEU A 236 0.91 6.57 -19.69
N SER A 237 1.94 6.91 -18.90
CA SER A 237 3.00 5.95 -18.55
C SER A 237 2.46 4.87 -17.61
N LEU A 238 3.14 3.73 -17.50
CA LEU A 238 2.74 2.65 -16.59
C LEU A 238 2.67 3.14 -15.14
N GLU A 239 3.55 4.04 -14.74
CA GLU A 239 3.63 4.57 -13.38
C GLU A 239 2.53 5.59 -13.10
N ALA A 240 2.10 6.34 -14.11
CA ALA A 240 0.89 7.17 -14.00
C ALA A 240 -0.35 6.28 -13.80
N ILE A 241 -0.46 5.16 -14.53
CA ILE A 241 -1.54 4.17 -14.35
C ILE A 241 -1.48 3.59 -12.93
N SER A 242 -0.32 3.16 -12.44
CA SER A 242 -0.17 2.63 -11.07
C SER A 242 -0.53 3.66 -10.00
N LEU A 243 -0.19 4.94 -10.20
CA LEU A 243 -0.58 6.02 -9.29
C LEU A 243 -2.10 6.23 -9.29
N ILE A 244 -2.74 6.24 -10.45
CA ILE A 244 -4.21 6.35 -10.59
C ILE A 244 -4.89 5.18 -9.89
N GLU A 245 -4.42 3.95 -10.10
CA GLU A 245 -4.93 2.77 -9.42
C GLU A 245 -4.78 2.85 -7.90
N SER A 246 -3.64 3.35 -7.42
CA SER A 246 -3.42 3.55 -5.98
C SER A 246 -4.34 4.63 -5.40
N LYS A 247 -4.66 5.69 -6.16
CA LYS A 247 -5.61 6.72 -5.72
C LYS A 247 -7.04 6.18 -5.68
N TRP A 248 -7.45 5.36 -6.65
CA TRP A 248 -8.74 4.66 -6.58
C TRP A 248 -8.81 3.72 -5.37
N ARG A 249 -7.73 3.00 -5.07
CA ARG A 249 -7.63 2.20 -3.86
C ARG A 249 -7.77 3.06 -2.61
N LEU A 250 -7.10 4.21 -2.53
CA LEU A 250 -7.27 5.16 -1.42
C LEU A 250 -8.74 5.59 -1.28
N THR A 251 -9.41 5.96 -2.39
CA THR A 251 -10.82 6.36 -2.40
C THR A 251 -11.73 5.27 -1.83
N THR A 252 -11.56 4.02 -2.26
CA THR A 252 -12.38 2.90 -1.76
C THR A 252 -12.15 2.65 -0.27
N TYR A 253 -10.90 2.66 0.17
CA TYR A 253 -10.55 2.51 1.59
C TYR A 253 -11.12 3.66 2.42
N PHE A 254 -10.96 4.91 1.97
CA PHE A 254 -11.52 6.08 2.63
C PHE A 254 -13.02 5.95 2.84
N ILE A 255 -13.79 5.60 1.80
CA ILE A 255 -15.24 5.39 1.90
C ILE A 255 -15.59 4.32 2.93
N LEU A 256 -14.90 3.18 2.89
CA LEU A 256 -15.20 2.07 3.81
C LEU A 256 -14.86 2.42 5.27
N TYR A 257 -13.81 3.21 5.50
CA TYR A 257 -13.33 3.64 6.81
C TYR A 257 -13.86 4.98 7.32
N LEU A 258 -14.77 5.64 6.59
CA LEU A 258 -15.59 6.70 7.18
C LEU A 258 -16.29 6.16 8.44
N ASN A 259 -16.58 7.03 9.40
CA ASN A 259 -17.21 6.60 10.65
C ASN A 259 -18.53 5.88 10.37
N ASP A 260 -18.89 4.97 11.26
CA ASP A 260 -20.05 4.11 11.05
C ASP A 260 -21.38 4.85 11.12
N ASP A 261 -21.42 5.88 11.97
CA ASP A 261 -22.54 6.82 12.05
C ASP A 261 -22.71 7.62 10.74
N ASP A 262 -21.73 7.58 9.83
CA ASP A 262 -21.72 8.28 8.55
C ASP A 262 -22.11 7.36 7.36
N LEU A 263 -22.91 6.30 7.57
CA LEU A 263 -23.38 5.43 6.47
C LEU A 263 -24.03 6.22 5.31
N GLU A 264 -24.81 7.25 5.64
CA GLU A 264 -25.42 8.14 4.63
C GLU A 264 -24.36 8.84 3.78
N LYS A 265 -23.31 9.38 4.41
CA LYS A 265 -22.18 10.01 3.73
C LYS A 265 -21.39 9.02 2.87
N LYS A 266 -21.20 7.77 3.32
CA LYS A 266 -20.58 6.69 2.54
C LYS A 266 -21.37 6.45 1.25
N ILE A 267 -22.69 6.34 1.38
CA ILE A 267 -23.61 6.11 0.26
C ILE A 267 -23.61 7.31 -0.68
N GLU A 268 -23.73 8.53 -0.16
CA GLU A 268 -23.76 9.75 -0.96
C GLU A 268 -22.48 9.93 -1.78
N LEU A 269 -21.31 9.83 -1.14
CA LEU A 269 -20.02 9.96 -1.83
C LEU A 269 -19.86 8.90 -2.93
N THR A 270 -20.25 7.66 -2.65
CA THR A 270 -20.23 6.56 -3.62
C THR A 270 -21.16 6.86 -4.80
N LYS A 271 -22.40 7.30 -4.55
CA LYS A 271 -23.35 7.69 -5.59
C LYS A 271 -22.81 8.81 -6.46
N ILE A 272 -22.22 9.85 -5.87
CA ILE A 272 -21.63 10.97 -6.60
C ILE A 272 -20.54 10.48 -7.56
N ILE A 273 -19.64 9.61 -7.09
CA ILE A 273 -18.57 9.03 -7.92
C ILE A 273 -19.17 8.23 -9.09
N LEU A 274 -20.11 7.32 -8.80
CA LEU A 274 -20.73 6.48 -9.81
C LEU A 274 -21.51 7.29 -10.85
N MET A 275 -22.27 8.30 -10.41
CA MET A 275 -23.02 9.16 -11.31
C MET A 275 -22.12 9.97 -12.24
N LYS A 276 -20.98 10.48 -11.73
CA LYS A 276 -19.97 11.13 -12.59
C LYS A 276 -19.34 10.16 -13.60
N CYS A 277 -19.25 8.87 -13.28
CA CYS A 277 -18.75 7.85 -14.21
C CYS A 277 -19.82 7.40 -15.24
N PHE A 278 -21.08 7.22 -14.83
CA PHE A 278 -22.09 6.59 -15.69
C PHE A 278 -22.93 7.59 -16.49
N MET A 279 -23.08 8.81 -15.97
CA MET A 279 -23.75 9.92 -16.66
C MET A 279 -22.75 11.06 -16.93
N PRO A 280 -21.71 10.83 -17.76
CA PRO A 280 -20.79 11.90 -18.11
C PRO A 280 -21.53 13.03 -18.85
N LEU A 281 -21.01 14.26 -18.73
CA LEU A 281 -21.59 15.46 -19.35
C LEU A 281 -21.93 15.23 -20.83
N LYS A 282 -23.01 15.86 -21.32
CA LYS A 282 -23.56 15.67 -22.69
C LYS A 282 -22.55 15.90 -23.83
N GLU A 283 -21.44 16.55 -23.55
CA GLU A 283 -20.39 16.94 -24.52
C GLU A 283 -19.28 15.88 -24.68
N VAL A 284 -19.40 14.73 -24.02
CA VAL A 284 -18.37 13.68 -24.01
C VAL A 284 -18.52 12.74 -25.22
N SER A 285 -17.42 12.47 -25.93
CA SER A 285 -17.41 11.52 -27.06
C SER A 285 -17.82 10.10 -26.64
N VAL A 286 -18.36 9.31 -27.58
CA VAL A 286 -18.81 7.92 -27.32
C VAL A 286 -17.69 7.05 -26.74
N GLU A 287 -16.47 7.16 -27.25
CA GLU A 287 -15.32 6.41 -26.73
C GLU A 287 -14.97 6.79 -25.29
N ASN A 288 -15.08 8.08 -24.94
CA ASN A 288 -14.84 8.55 -23.58
C ASN A 288 -15.91 8.00 -22.64
N LYS A 289 -17.18 7.93 -23.08
CA LYS A 289 -18.28 7.35 -22.30
C LYS A 289 -17.98 5.91 -21.88
N HIS A 290 -17.46 5.08 -22.78
CA HIS A 290 -17.11 3.69 -22.43
C HIS A 290 -15.99 3.63 -21.38
N SER A 291 -14.95 4.46 -21.51
CA SER A 291 -13.86 4.54 -20.53
C SER A 291 -14.38 4.93 -19.15
N PHE A 292 -15.31 5.89 -19.05
CA PHE A 292 -15.90 6.28 -17.78
C PHE A 292 -16.70 5.16 -17.13
N ILE A 293 -17.51 4.44 -17.92
CA ILE A 293 -18.25 3.27 -17.43
C ILE A 293 -17.29 2.21 -16.90
N GLN A 294 -16.22 1.90 -17.64
CA GLN A 294 -15.20 0.94 -17.21
C GLN A 294 -14.52 1.37 -15.91
N THR A 295 -14.20 2.67 -15.75
CA THR A 295 -13.67 3.22 -14.50
C THR A 295 -14.65 3.04 -13.34
N GLY A 296 -15.95 3.32 -13.56
CA GLY A 296 -17.00 3.11 -12.56
C GLY A 296 -17.13 1.64 -12.14
N MET A 297 -17.13 0.70 -13.09
CA MET A 297 -17.17 -0.73 -12.79
C MET A 297 -15.93 -1.21 -12.04
N LYS A 298 -14.74 -0.73 -12.43
CA LYS A 298 -13.49 -1.04 -11.72
C LYS A 298 -13.52 -0.51 -10.28
N PHE A 299 -14.04 0.70 -10.07
CA PHE A 299 -14.24 1.26 -8.73
C PHE A 299 -15.18 0.41 -7.88
N ILE A 300 -16.31 -0.07 -8.43
CA ILE A 300 -17.23 -0.98 -7.74
C ILE A 300 -16.52 -2.29 -7.35
N SER A 301 -15.80 -2.92 -8.29
CA SER A 301 -15.05 -4.15 -8.04
C SER A 301 -14.00 -3.95 -6.93
N GLN A 302 -13.30 -2.81 -6.93
CA GLN A 302 -12.32 -2.48 -5.88
C GLN A 302 -12.99 -2.24 -4.53
N LEU A 303 -14.13 -1.54 -4.50
CA LEU A 303 -14.90 -1.30 -3.29
C LEU A 303 -15.39 -2.62 -2.67
N GLU A 304 -15.92 -3.52 -3.50
CA GLU A 304 -16.39 -4.85 -3.10
C GLU A 304 -15.23 -5.70 -2.55
N ASN A 305 -14.09 -5.75 -3.23
CA ASN A 305 -12.91 -6.49 -2.75
C ASN A 305 -12.34 -5.91 -1.45
N ALA A 306 -12.23 -4.59 -1.35
CA ALA A 306 -11.71 -3.91 -0.16
C ALA A 306 -12.62 -4.09 1.06
N SER A 307 -13.91 -4.36 0.86
CA SER A 307 -14.89 -4.55 1.93
C SER A 307 -14.56 -5.70 2.89
N TYR A 308 -13.85 -6.74 2.41
CA TYR A 308 -13.45 -7.89 3.23
C TYR A 308 -12.30 -7.58 4.19
N ASN A 309 -11.65 -6.42 4.06
CA ASN A 309 -10.63 -5.95 5.01
C ASN A 309 -11.23 -5.24 6.23
N GLN A 310 -12.54 -5.01 6.23
CA GLN A 310 -13.25 -4.41 7.35
C GLN A 310 -13.50 -5.44 8.45
N THR A 311 -13.68 -4.97 9.68
CA THR A 311 -14.09 -5.86 10.78
C THR A 311 -15.53 -6.34 10.53
N ARG A 312 -15.85 -7.52 11.08
CA ARG A 312 -17.15 -8.18 10.86
C ARG A 312 -18.33 -7.31 11.31
N SER A 313 -18.15 -6.49 12.35
CA SER A 313 -19.18 -5.57 12.83
C SER A 313 -19.64 -4.57 11.76
N TYR A 314 -18.76 -4.20 10.82
CA TYR A 314 -19.06 -3.25 9.75
C TYR A 314 -19.79 -3.86 8.55
N PHE A 315 -19.92 -5.19 8.48
CA PHE A 315 -20.49 -5.86 7.30
C PHE A 315 -21.96 -5.51 7.05
N VAL A 316 -22.72 -5.15 8.09
CA VAL A 316 -24.10 -4.69 7.94
C VAL A 316 -24.14 -3.38 7.15
N ASN A 317 -23.35 -2.39 7.58
CA ASN A 317 -23.27 -1.08 6.90
C ASN A 317 -22.71 -1.19 5.48
N ILE A 318 -21.70 -2.04 5.28
CA ILE A 318 -21.15 -2.34 3.95
C ILE A 318 -22.21 -2.98 3.05
N ASN A 319 -23.02 -3.90 3.56
CA ASN A 319 -24.09 -4.51 2.76
C ASN A 319 -25.13 -3.48 2.35
N SER A 320 -25.50 -2.55 3.23
CA SER A 320 -26.37 -1.41 2.89
C SER A 320 -25.74 -0.52 1.81
N LEU A 321 -24.43 -0.26 1.89
CA LEU A 321 -23.69 0.46 0.85
C LEU A 321 -23.74 -0.27 -0.49
N MET A 322 -23.45 -1.58 -0.54
CA MET A 322 -23.51 -2.36 -1.79
C MET A 322 -24.91 -2.43 -2.36
N GLN A 323 -25.95 -2.51 -1.51
CA GLN A 323 -27.34 -2.46 -1.97
C GLN A 323 -27.65 -1.11 -2.63
N SER A 324 -27.12 -0.02 -2.08
CA SER A 324 -27.24 1.30 -2.72
C SER A 324 -26.46 1.37 -4.04
N VAL A 325 -25.31 0.70 -4.17
CA VAL A 325 -24.58 0.60 -5.44
C VAL A 325 -25.40 -0.16 -6.48
N ILE A 326 -26.02 -1.28 -6.09
CA ILE A 326 -26.94 -2.05 -6.95
C ILE A 326 -28.07 -1.15 -7.48
N GLN A 327 -28.77 -0.44 -6.59
CA GLN A 327 -29.85 0.48 -6.97
C GLN A 327 -29.37 1.59 -7.92
N THR A 328 -28.13 2.07 -7.72
CA THR A 328 -27.52 3.09 -8.57
C THR A 328 -27.24 2.55 -9.97
N LEU A 329 -26.80 1.30 -10.09
CA LEU A 329 -26.59 0.64 -11.38
C LEU A 329 -27.91 0.39 -12.10
N GLU A 330 -28.91 -0.15 -11.41
CA GLU A 330 -30.25 -0.44 -11.95
C GLU A 330 -30.98 0.82 -12.43
N ALA A 331 -30.67 1.98 -11.85
CA ALA A 331 -31.22 3.26 -12.29
C ALA A 331 -30.59 3.79 -13.59
N VAL A 332 -29.42 3.29 -14.00
CA VAL A 332 -28.64 3.83 -15.13
C VAL A 332 -28.55 2.86 -16.30
N PHE A 333 -28.48 1.56 -16.02
CA PHE A 333 -28.23 0.51 -17.01
C PHE A 333 -29.36 -0.52 -17.05
N THR A 334 -29.48 -1.22 -18.17
CA THR A 334 -30.38 -2.38 -18.24
C THR A 334 -29.76 -3.59 -17.56
N MET A 335 -30.59 -4.56 -17.15
CA MET A 335 -30.10 -5.74 -16.43
C MET A 335 -29.04 -6.52 -17.24
N GLU A 336 -29.17 -6.57 -18.56
CA GLU A 336 -28.25 -7.26 -19.45
C GLU A 336 -26.84 -6.65 -19.43
N GLU A 337 -26.74 -5.33 -19.27
CA GLU A 337 -25.46 -4.60 -19.25
C GLU A 337 -24.69 -4.81 -17.95
N ILE A 338 -25.41 -5.00 -16.84
CA ILE A 338 -24.84 -5.07 -15.48
C ILE A 338 -25.00 -6.43 -14.82
N TYR A 339 -25.47 -7.45 -15.55
CA TYR A 339 -25.86 -8.74 -15.01
C TYR A 339 -24.84 -9.34 -14.02
N LEU A 340 -23.59 -9.45 -14.47
CA LEU A 340 -22.51 -10.03 -13.67
C LEU A 340 -22.10 -9.14 -12.51
N GLN A 341 -22.23 -7.82 -12.65
CA GLN A 341 -21.91 -6.87 -11.58
C GLN A 341 -22.93 -6.97 -10.44
N ILE A 342 -24.21 -7.13 -10.79
CA ILE A 342 -25.29 -7.38 -9.83
C ILE A 342 -25.04 -8.71 -9.09
N TRP A 343 -24.71 -9.78 -9.81
CA TRP A 343 -24.34 -11.06 -9.20
C TRP A 343 -23.12 -10.94 -8.27
N GLU A 344 -22.07 -10.24 -8.69
CA GLU A 344 -20.87 -10.06 -7.87
C GLU A 344 -21.20 -9.37 -6.53
N LEU A 345 -22.01 -8.31 -6.57
CA LEU A 345 -22.40 -7.55 -5.38
C LEU A 345 -23.37 -8.34 -4.50
N GLN A 346 -24.37 -9.01 -5.08
CA GLN A 346 -25.32 -9.84 -4.35
C GLN A 346 -24.63 -11.02 -3.66
N LEU A 347 -23.74 -11.73 -4.35
CA LEU A 347 -22.93 -12.79 -3.77
C LEU A 347 -21.99 -12.25 -2.69
N GLY A 348 -21.46 -11.04 -2.86
CA GLY A 348 -20.70 -10.32 -1.84
C GLY A 348 -21.50 -10.10 -0.55
N ILE A 349 -22.73 -9.61 -0.70
CA ILE A 349 -23.67 -9.41 0.42
C ILE A 349 -23.96 -10.74 1.13
N VAL A 350 -24.25 -11.79 0.36
CA VAL A 350 -24.50 -13.15 0.88
C VAL A 350 -23.29 -13.69 1.65
N ALA A 351 -22.08 -13.54 1.11
CA ALA A 351 -20.84 -13.95 1.77
C ALA A 351 -20.61 -13.20 3.09
N ARG A 352 -20.78 -11.87 3.10
CA ARG A 352 -20.63 -11.06 4.31
C ARG A 352 -21.70 -11.39 5.36
N LYS A 353 -22.95 -11.65 4.95
CA LYS A 353 -24.01 -12.15 5.85
C LYS A 353 -23.62 -13.48 6.50
N ALA A 354 -23.06 -14.40 5.73
CA ALA A 354 -22.59 -15.68 6.25
C ALA A 354 -21.45 -15.49 7.26
N ILE A 355 -20.44 -14.67 6.94
CA ILE A 355 -19.33 -14.37 7.85
C ILE A 355 -19.82 -13.71 9.16
N ASN A 356 -20.80 -12.80 9.08
CA ASN A 356 -21.27 -12.06 10.25
C ASN A 356 -22.10 -12.92 11.22
N LYS A 357 -22.72 -14.01 10.74
CA LYS A 357 -23.65 -14.81 11.54
C LYS A 357 -23.01 -15.77 12.56
N LEU A 358 -21.67 -15.80 12.79
CA LEU A 358 -21.03 -16.99 13.37
C LEU A 358 -20.00 -16.94 14.52
N ALA A 359 -20.27 -17.86 15.45
CA ALA A 359 -19.35 -18.85 16.01
C ALA A 359 -19.15 -20.02 15.01
N HIS A 360 -18.01 -20.04 14.31
CA HIS A 360 -17.43 -21.00 13.33
C HIS A 360 -18.22 -22.18 12.70
N GLU A 361 -19.08 -22.94 13.38
CA GLU A 361 -19.56 -24.27 12.90
C GLU A 361 -20.71 -24.24 11.87
N ASN A 362 -21.43 -23.14 11.67
CA ASN A 362 -22.60 -23.08 10.77
C ASN A 362 -22.39 -22.19 9.51
N THR A 363 -21.15 -21.86 9.13
CA THR A 363 -20.88 -20.92 8.00
C THR A 363 -21.37 -21.45 6.68
N VAL A 364 -21.02 -22.70 6.39
CA VAL A 364 -21.31 -23.31 5.10
C VAL A 364 -22.82 -23.38 4.88
N HIS A 365 -23.57 -23.84 5.88
CA HIS A 365 -25.02 -23.91 5.81
C HIS A 365 -25.67 -22.53 5.63
N VAL A 366 -25.25 -21.51 6.40
CA VAL A 366 -25.78 -20.15 6.25
C VAL A 366 -25.47 -19.59 4.86
N PHE A 367 -24.24 -19.81 4.37
CA PHE A 367 -23.84 -19.35 3.05
C PHE A 367 -24.61 -20.07 1.94
N ALA A 368 -24.73 -21.40 2.00
CA ALA A 368 -25.52 -22.22 1.09
C ALA A 368 -26.99 -21.76 1.06
N LYS A 369 -27.58 -21.54 2.24
CA LYS A 369 -28.97 -21.09 2.36
C LYS A 369 -29.19 -19.74 1.69
N GLU A 370 -28.30 -18.79 1.92
CA GLU A 370 -28.41 -17.45 1.33
C GLU A 370 -28.13 -17.48 -0.19
N ILE A 371 -27.22 -18.33 -0.69
CA ILE A 371 -27.00 -18.55 -2.14
C ILE A 371 -28.22 -19.19 -2.78
N GLY A 372 -28.76 -20.25 -2.18
CA GLY A 372 -29.94 -20.94 -2.72
C GLY A 372 -31.16 -20.03 -2.77
N ASN A 373 -31.35 -19.19 -1.74
CA ASN A 373 -32.38 -18.15 -1.75
C ASN A 373 -32.15 -17.13 -2.86
N LEU A 374 -30.91 -16.69 -3.08
CA LEU A 374 -30.58 -15.74 -4.15
C LEU A 374 -30.86 -16.33 -5.54
N VAL A 375 -30.41 -17.57 -5.79
CA VAL A 375 -30.67 -18.26 -7.07
C VAL A 375 -32.18 -18.42 -7.27
N LYS A 376 -32.91 -18.86 -6.25
CA LYS A 376 -34.37 -18.99 -6.31
C LYS A 376 -35.05 -17.67 -6.65
N GLU A 377 -34.66 -16.58 -5.98
CA GLU A 377 -35.18 -15.25 -6.26
C GLU A 377 -34.94 -14.82 -7.71
N GLN A 378 -33.75 -15.09 -8.26
CA GLN A 378 -33.41 -14.76 -9.64
C GLN A 378 -34.19 -15.62 -10.65
N VAL A 379 -34.43 -16.89 -10.34
CA VAL A 379 -35.28 -17.79 -11.16
C VAL A 379 -36.73 -17.33 -11.15
N ASP A 380 -37.28 -17.04 -9.97
CA ASP A 380 -38.67 -16.59 -9.79
C ASP A 380 -38.92 -15.26 -10.53
N LYS A 381 -37.90 -14.39 -10.61
CA LYS A 381 -37.93 -13.14 -11.38
C LYS A 381 -37.70 -13.31 -12.89
N GLY A 382 -37.36 -14.51 -13.36
CA GLY A 382 -36.98 -14.76 -14.75
C GLY A 382 -35.65 -14.11 -15.16
N LEU A 383 -34.77 -13.86 -14.20
CA LEU A 383 -33.47 -13.19 -14.37
C LEU A 383 -32.29 -14.17 -14.21
N PHE A 384 -32.54 -15.49 -14.22
CA PHE A 384 -31.48 -16.49 -14.17
C PHE A 384 -31.07 -16.93 -15.59
N PHE A 385 -29.84 -16.61 -16.00
CA PHE A 385 -29.33 -16.91 -17.34
C PHE A 385 -28.26 -18.00 -17.31
N TYR A 386 -28.60 -19.18 -17.82
CA TYR A 386 -27.68 -20.33 -17.91
C TYR A 386 -26.40 -20.03 -18.71
N SER A 387 -26.45 -19.13 -19.70
CA SER A 387 -25.29 -18.71 -20.50
C SER A 387 -24.17 -18.07 -19.66
N PHE A 388 -24.49 -17.56 -18.47
CA PHE A 388 -23.53 -16.95 -17.56
C PHE A 388 -23.07 -17.87 -16.42
N MET A 389 -23.53 -19.13 -16.38
CA MET A 389 -23.25 -20.06 -15.28
C MET A 389 -21.76 -20.22 -14.97
N LEU A 390 -20.90 -20.34 -15.99
CA LEU A 390 -19.45 -20.43 -15.79
C LEU A 390 -18.85 -19.19 -15.11
N ARG A 391 -19.37 -18.00 -15.43
CA ARG A 391 -18.93 -16.75 -14.82
C ARG A 391 -19.49 -16.58 -13.41
N ILE A 392 -20.76 -16.95 -13.17
CA ILE A 392 -21.36 -17.00 -11.82
C ILE A 392 -20.57 -17.96 -10.93
N HIS A 393 -20.20 -19.13 -11.43
CA HIS A 393 -19.31 -20.07 -10.76
C HIS A 393 -17.97 -19.42 -10.35
N SER A 394 -17.32 -18.69 -11.26
CA SER A 394 -16.07 -17.99 -10.96
C SER A 394 -16.24 -16.94 -9.86
N LEU A 395 -17.32 -16.15 -9.90
CA LEU A 395 -17.65 -15.17 -8.86
C LEU A 395 -17.87 -15.87 -7.52
N LEU A 396 -18.63 -16.96 -7.52
CA LEU A 396 -18.93 -17.72 -6.32
C LEU A 396 -17.66 -18.32 -5.72
N HIS A 397 -16.77 -18.88 -6.52
CA HIS A 397 -15.48 -19.37 -6.06
C HIS A 397 -14.62 -18.28 -5.42
N GLN A 398 -14.57 -17.07 -6.02
CA GLN A 398 -13.91 -15.93 -5.39
C GLN A 398 -14.55 -15.58 -4.04
N LYS A 399 -15.88 -15.61 -3.92
CA LYS A 399 -16.57 -15.36 -2.64
C LYS A 399 -16.31 -16.46 -1.61
N MET A 400 -16.23 -17.73 -2.01
CA MET A 400 -15.82 -18.83 -1.14
C MET A 400 -14.42 -18.57 -0.58
N THR A 401 -13.45 -18.24 -1.43
CA THR A 401 -12.08 -17.89 -1.03
C THR A 401 -12.06 -16.72 -0.04
N ASN A 402 -12.89 -15.71 -0.25
CA ASN A 402 -13.00 -14.60 0.69
C ASN A 402 -13.56 -15.05 2.05
N VAL A 403 -14.63 -15.85 2.05
CA VAL A 403 -15.22 -16.42 3.28
C VAL A 403 -14.20 -17.27 4.03
N THR A 404 -13.51 -18.18 3.36
CA THR A 404 -12.50 -19.06 3.99
C THR A 404 -11.32 -18.26 4.52
N ASN A 405 -10.81 -17.27 3.77
CA ASN A 405 -9.72 -16.41 4.21
C ASN A 405 -10.09 -15.59 5.45
N THR A 406 -11.28 -14.96 5.46
CA THR A 406 -11.76 -14.16 6.61
C THR A 406 -12.01 -15.03 7.86
N LEU A 407 -12.37 -16.30 7.68
CA LEU A 407 -12.59 -17.24 8.77
C LEU A 407 -11.36 -18.06 9.14
N ARG A 408 -10.23 -17.90 8.42
CA ARG A 408 -9.01 -18.69 8.55
C ARG A 408 -9.23 -20.20 8.36
N HIS A 409 -10.19 -20.57 7.49
CA HIS A 409 -10.40 -21.96 7.10
C HIS A 409 -9.29 -22.37 6.12
N GLN A 410 -8.64 -23.51 6.37
CA GLN A 410 -7.41 -23.88 5.65
C GLN A 410 -7.66 -24.49 4.27
N ASN A 411 -8.85 -25.06 4.03
CA ASN A 411 -9.16 -25.79 2.80
C ASN A 411 -10.44 -25.24 2.14
N VAL A 412 -10.31 -24.69 0.93
CA VAL A 412 -11.42 -24.16 0.12
C VAL A 412 -12.24 -25.28 -0.53
N ASP A 413 -11.60 -26.40 -0.88
CA ASP A 413 -12.27 -27.53 -1.53
C ASP A 413 -13.20 -28.26 -0.56
N ASP A 414 -12.77 -28.45 0.70
CA ASP A 414 -13.65 -28.99 1.76
C ASP A 414 -14.85 -28.07 2.01
N PHE A 415 -14.62 -26.75 2.04
CA PHE A 415 -15.71 -25.76 2.13
C PHE A 415 -16.66 -25.86 0.92
N CYS A 416 -16.12 -26.04 -0.28
CA CYS A 416 -16.88 -26.18 -1.52
C CYS A 416 -17.74 -27.46 -1.53
N VAL A 417 -17.20 -28.61 -1.10
CA VAL A 417 -17.95 -29.87 -1.04
C VAL A 417 -19.10 -29.77 -0.03
N LYS A 418 -18.84 -29.25 1.17
CA LYS A 418 -19.90 -29.02 2.16
C LYS A 418 -20.95 -28.03 1.65
N LEU A 419 -20.52 -26.98 0.94
CA LEU A 419 -21.42 -26.00 0.32
C LEU A 419 -22.33 -26.68 -0.71
N CYS A 420 -21.74 -27.50 -1.59
CA CYS A 420 -22.47 -28.25 -2.60
C CYS A 420 -23.52 -29.16 -1.98
N ARG A 421 -23.19 -29.88 -0.91
CA ARG A 421 -24.14 -30.72 -0.17
C ARG A 421 -25.33 -29.93 0.35
N GLU A 422 -25.08 -28.80 1.00
CA GLU A 422 -26.14 -27.95 1.55
C GLU A 422 -27.00 -27.29 0.46
N LEU A 423 -26.41 -26.94 -0.70
CA LEU A 423 -27.15 -26.39 -1.83
C LEU A 423 -28.15 -27.40 -2.41
N LEU A 424 -27.84 -28.70 -2.42
CA LEU A 424 -28.75 -29.72 -2.96
C LEU A 424 -30.11 -29.77 -2.23
N LEU A 425 -30.20 -29.26 -1.00
CA LEU A 425 -31.46 -29.18 -0.22
C LEU A 425 -32.52 -28.28 -0.87
N PHE A 426 -32.15 -27.44 -1.85
CA PHE A 426 -33.09 -26.59 -2.56
C PHE A 426 -33.85 -27.32 -3.68
N GLU A 427 -33.35 -28.45 -4.15
CA GLU A 427 -33.99 -29.30 -5.17
C GLU A 427 -34.35 -28.59 -6.49
N MET A 428 -33.59 -27.55 -6.88
CA MET A 428 -33.80 -26.77 -8.12
C MET A 428 -32.80 -27.15 -9.21
N ILE A 429 -33.25 -27.22 -10.47
CA ILE A 429 -32.40 -27.55 -11.63
C ILE A 429 -31.21 -26.59 -11.78
N GLU A 430 -31.41 -25.30 -11.54
CA GLU A 430 -30.37 -24.27 -11.56
C GLU A 430 -29.30 -24.51 -10.49
N ILE A 431 -29.72 -24.96 -9.31
CA ILE A 431 -28.83 -25.30 -8.21
C ILE A 431 -28.04 -26.57 -8.52
N TYR A 432 -28.67 -27.61 -9.08
CA TYR A 432 -27.95 -28.81 -9.52
C TYR A 432 -26.87 -28.47 -10.56
N TRP A 433 -27.16 -27.57 -11.50
CA TRP A 433 -26.15 -27.05 -12.42
C TRP A 433 -25.03 -26.32 -11.68
N LEU A 434 -25.37 -25.38 -10.79
CA LEU A 434 -24.37 -24.64 -10.03
C LEU A 434 -23.46 -25.58 -9.22
N VAL A 435 -24.04 -26.58 -8.55
CA VAL A 435 -23.30 -27.63 -7.83
C VAL A 435 -22.39 -28.41 -8.78
N LEU A 436 -22.87 -28.79 -9.96
CA LEU A 436 -22.03 -29.45 -10.97
C LEU A 436 -20.84 -28.60 -11.42
N TYR A 437 -20.98 -27.27 -11.49
CA TYR A 437 -19.86 -26.39 -11.81
C TYR A 437 -18.88 -26.30 -10.63
N LEU A 438 -19.39 -26.09 -9.41
CA LEU A 438 -18.59 -25.91 -8.19
C LEU A 438 -17.82 -27.15 -7.73
N LEU A 439 -18.42 -28.33 -7.86
CA LEU A 439 -17.88 -29.57 -7.29
C LEU A 439 -16.47 -29.84 -7.87
N PRO A 440 -15.40 -29.86 -7.05
CA PRO A 440 -14.04 -30.06 -7.55
C PRO A 440 -13.87 -31.45 -8.19
N ILE A 441 -12.94 -31.56 -9.13
CA ILE A 441 -12.55 -32.84 -9.75
C ILE A 441 -11.42 -33.42 -8.89
N TYR A 442 -11.68 -34.50 -8.18
CA TYR A 442 -10.63 -35.23 -7.44
C TYR A 442 -10.00 -36.28 -8.34
N SER A 443 -8.66 -36.24 -8.46
CA SER A 443 -7.90 -37.44 -8.82
C SER A 443 -7.68 -38.30 -7.58
N SER A 444 -7.44 -39.59 -7.80
CA SER A 444 -7.10 -40.59 -6.77
C SER A 444 -5.90 -40.20 -5.89
N ASP A 445 -5.12 -39.17 -6.26
CA ASP A 445 -3.91 -38.72 -5.59
C ASP A 445 -4.10 -37.51 -4.65
N VAL A 446 -5.31 -36.96 -4.51
CA VAL A 446 -5.56 -35.78 -3.66
C VAL A 446 -5.77 -36.18 -2.18
N THR A 447 -5.09 -35.44 -1.29
CA THR A 447 -4.98 -35.68 0.16
C THR A 447 -6.33 -35.79 0.90
N PHE A 448 -6.35 -36.69 1.90
CA PHE A 448 -7.41 -37.08 2.86
C PHE A 448 -8.20 -35.99 3.63
N GLN A 449 -8.25 -34.73 3.16
CA GLN A 449 -8.82 -33.61 3.92
C GLN A 449 -10.30 -33.29 3.62
N VAL A 450 -10.90 -33.95 2.64
CA VAL A 450 -12.29 -33.71 2.21
C VAL A 450 -13.15 -34.89 2.67
N ASP A 451 -14.33 -34.61 3.23
CA ASP A 451 -15.25 -35.67 3.64
C ASP A 451 -15.77 -36.44 2.42
N ARG A 452 -15.23 -37.65 2.22
CA ARG A 452 -15.60 -38.54 1.12
C ARG A 452 -17.09 -38.88 1.12
N ASN A 453 -17.74 -38.91 2.29
CA ASN A 453 -19.15 -39.23 2.40
C ASN A 453 -20.01 -38.12 1.78
N ASP A 454 -19.63 -36.85 1.99
CA ASP A 454 -20.34 -35.71 1.41
C ASP A 454 -20.19 -35.69 -0.12
N TYR A 455 -18.99 -35.98 -0.62
CA TYR A 455 -18.74 -36.07 -2.06
C TYR A 455 -19.59 -37.18 -2.71
N VAL A 456 -19.58 -38.39 -2.14
CA VAL A 456 -20.37 -39.53 -2.63
C VAL A 456 -21.88 -39.22 -2.57
N TYR A 457 -22.34 -38.57 -1.50
CA TYR A 457 -23.73 -38.13 -1.38
C TYR A 457 -24.11 -37.18 -2.52
N ILE A 458 -23.27 -36.18 -2.82
CA ILE A 458 -23.52 -35.21 -3.89
C ILE A 458 -23.58 -35.92 -5.25
N THR A 459 -22.59 -36.76 -5.58
CA THR A 459 -22.54 -37.46 -6.87
C THR A 459 -23.71 -38.42 -7.06
N ASN A 460 -24.10 -39.14 -6.00
CA ASN A 460 -25.28 -40.02 -6.04
C ASN A 460 -26.57 -39.22 -6.23
N THR A 461 -26.71 -38.09 -5.55
CA THR A 461 -27.88 -37.21 -5.69
C THR A 461 -27.99 -36.67 -7.12
N LEU A 462 -26.88 -36.19 -7.71
CA LEU A 462 -26.83 -35.71 -9.09
C LEU A 462 -27.10 -36.82 -10.11
N ASN A 463 -26.58 -38.03 -9.89
CA ASN A 463 -26.80 -39.18 -10.78
C ASN A 463 -28.26 -39.66 -10.77
N ASN A 464 -28.92 -39.58 -9.62
CA ASN A 464 -30.31 -39.98 -9.45
C ASN A 464 -31.30 -38.90 -9.86
N PHE A 465 -30.84 -37.66 -10.09
CA PHE A 465 -31.71 -36.58 -10.57
C PHE A 465 -32.21 -36.88 -11.99
N ASN A 466 -33.52 -36.78 -12.20
CA ASN A 466 -34.17 -37.14 -13.47
C ASN A 466 -34.00 -36.07 -14.55
N ASN A 467 -32.76 -35.75 -14.90
CA ASN A 467 -32.39 -34.85 -15.98
C ASN A 467 -31.21 -35.44 -16.78
N LYS A 468 -31.38 -35.57 -18.09
CA LYS A 468 -30.38 -36.20 -18.97
C LYS A 468 -29.14 -35.33 -19.17
N GLU A 469 -29.29 -34.01 -19.21
CA GLU A 469 -28.19 -33.08 -19.43
C GLU A 469 -27.25 -33.01 -18.23
N ILE A 470 -27.81 -32.97 -17.02
CA ILE A 470 -27.05 -33.03 -15.76
C ILE A 470 -26.22 -34.32 -15.71
N ARG A 471 -26.82 -35.47 -16.01
CA ARG A 471 -26.10 -36.76 -16.02
C ARG A 471 -25.03 -36.82 -17.11
N PHE A 472 -25.31 -36.30 -18.30
CA PHE A 472 -24.31 -36.26 -19.39
C PHE A 472 -23.13 -35.36 -19.03
N TYR A 473 -23.40 -34.17 -18.48
CA TYR A 473 -22.36 -33.25 -18.04
C TYR A 473 -21.55 -33.84 -16.89
N MET A 474 -22.20 -34.49 -15.91
CA MET A 474 -21.54 -35.19 -14.82
C MET A 474 -20.59 -36.27 -15.35
N PHE A 475 -21.06 -37.11 -16.29
CA PHE A 475 -20.22 -38.11 -16.94
C PHE A 475 -19.03 -37.46 -17.66
N ASN A 476 -19.25 -36.40 -18.43
CA ASN A 476 -18.15 -35.70 -19.10
C ASN A 476 -17.14 -35.06 -18.13
N LYS A 477 -17.61 -34.52 -17.00
CA LYS A 477 -16.78 -33.84 -16.01
C LYS A 477 -15.92 -34.79 -15.17
N PHE A 478 -16.43 -35.99 -14.84
CA PHE A 478 -15.79 -36.93 -13.91
C PHE A 478 -15.36 -38.27 -14.53
N ALA A 479 -15.84 -38.61 -15.72
CA ALA A 479 -15.56 -39.86 -16.44
C ALA A 479 -15.03 -39.62 -17.87
N GLY A 480 -14.66 -38.37 -18.19
CA GLY A 480 -14.15 -38.02 -19.51
C GLY A 480 -12.80 -38.68 -19.84
N PRO A 481 -12.35 -38.64 -21.11
CA PRO A 481 -11.11 -39.26 -21.54
C PRO A 481 -9.91 -38.78 -20.68
N GLY A 482 -9.24 -39.72 -19.99
CA GLY A 482 -8.04 -39.45 -19.19
C GLY A 482 -8.25 -39.25 -17.68
N GLN A 483 -9.43 -39.56 -17.13
CA GLN A 483 -9.69 -39.50 -15.68
C GLN A 483 -9.98 -40.90 -15.09
N ASP A 484 -9.28 -41.26 -14.01
CA ASP A 484 -9.58 -42.46 -13.22
C ASP A 484 -10.81 -42.22 -12.36
N LEU A 485 -11.90 -42.90 -12.71
CA LEU A 485 -13.19 -42.80 -12.03
C LEU A 485 -13.13 -43.29 -10.58
N ILE A 486 -13.36 -42.41 -9.62
CA ILE A 486 -13.78 -42.79 -8.25
C ILE A 486 -15.30 -42.97 -8.27
N LEU A 487 -15.79 -44.06 -8.87
CA LEU A 487 -17.16 -44.54 -8.62
C LEU A 487 -17.04 -45.89 -7.92
N ASN A 488 -17.26 -45.89 -6.60
CA ASN A 488 -17.67 -47.06 -5.83
C ASN A 488 -18.83 -46.65 -4.93
#